data_AF-A0A1M5MR35-F1
#
_entry.id   AF-A0A1M5MR35-F1
#
_cell.length_a   1.000
_cell.length_b   1.000
_cell.length_c   1.000
_cell.angle_alpha   90.00
_cell.angle_beta   90.00
_cell.angle_gamma   90.00
#
_symmetry.space_group_name_H-M   'P 1'
#
loop_
_entity.id
_entity.type
_entity.pdbx_description
1 polymer ?
#
loop_
_entity_poly.entity_id
_entity_poly.type
_entity_poly.pdbx_seq_one_letter_code
_entity_poly.pdbx_strand_id
1 'polypeptide(L)'
;MWSDVEAFRAIGAPDGVIASNDIGVAWDGPLAAWVTLHKDKMPGWLAARTKAERPQPDQIVFHEDGAGQDGLWRVEPSMVVWHMWPEMTFSGSSGLFGVKVALEMGFDKIVLCGVPMNAEPHFHDSDSAPWADHERYAVAWHEVLPRLGGKVTSMGGLTRELLGAPTTEWLNG
;
A
#
# COMPACT_ATOMS: atom_id res chain seq x y z
N MET A 1 2.82 -12.28 1.81
CA MET A 1 3.56 -11.00 1.69
C MET A 1 5.01 -11.23 1.29
N TRP A 2 5.91 -11.77 2.13
CA TRP A 2 7.30 -12.04 1.68
C TRP A 2 7.37 -13.02 0.50
N SER A 3 6.54 -14.05 0.49
CA SER A 3 6.32 -14.94 -0.65
C SER A 3 5.94 -14.20 -1.94
N ASP A 4 5.15 -13.13 -1.82
CA ASP A 4 4.70 -12.33 -2.96
C ASP A 4 5.85 -11.49 -3.51
N VAL A 5 6.66 -10.92 -2.61
CA VAL A 5 7.87 -10.16 -2.97
C VAL A 5 8.86 -11.08 -3.68
N GLU A 6 9.11 -12.29 -3.14
CA GLU A 6 9.99 -13.28 -3.76
C GLU A 6 9.49 -13.70 -5.15
N ALA A 7 8.20 -13.97 -5.28
CA ALA A 7 7.61 -14.36 -6.56
C ALA A 7 7.63 -13.20 -7.58
N PHE A 8 7.45 -11.94 -7.16
CA PHE A 8 7.60 -10.79 -8.05
C PHE A 8 9.06 -10.60 -8.48
N ARG A 9 10.02 -10.73 -7.55
CA ARG A 9 11.46 -10.64 -7.85
C ARG A 9 11.96 -11.69 -8.84
N ALA A 10 11.22 -12.80 -9.00
CA ALA A 10 11.52 -13.82 -10.00
C ALA A 10 11.16 -13.41 -11.44
N ILE A 11 10.27 -12.42 -11.62
CA ILE A 11 9.77 -11.99 -12.93
C ILE A 11 10.14 -10.53 -13.28
N GLY A 12 10.67 -9.76 -12.33
CA GLY A 12 11.10 -8.39 -12.59
C GLY A 12 11.68 -7.68 -11.36
N ALA A 13 11.90 -6.38 -11.53
CA ALA A 13 12.34 -5.47 -10.48
C ALA A 13 11.50 -4.18 -10.56
N PRO A 14 11.20 -3.52 -9.44
CA PRO A 14 10.45 -2.28 -9.45
C PRO A 14 11.38 -1.07 -9.61
N ASP A 15 10.92 -0.03 -10.31
CA ASP A 15 11.60 1.28 -10.33
C ASP A 15 11.47 2.03 -8.99
N GLY A 16 10.45 1.68 -8.20
CA GLY A 16 10.21 2.25 -6.88
C GLY A 16 9.33 1.36 -6.01
N VAL A 17 9.54 1.42 -4.70
CA VAL A 17 8.75 0.66 -3.72
C VAL A 17 7.93 1.62 -2.87
N ILE A 18 6.64 1.34 -2.77
CA ILE A 18 5.72 2.04 -1.89
C ILE A 18 5.33 1.09 -0.77
N ALA A 19 5.72 1.45 0.46
CA ALA A 19 5.37 0.70 1.66
C ALA A 19 4.13 1.29 2.32
N SER A 20 3.26 0.41 2.84
CA SER A 20 2.08 0.79 3.60
C SER A 20 2.18 0.32 5.04
N ASN A 21 2.06 1.24 6.01
CA ASN A 21 2.08 0.94 7.45
C ASN A 21 3.37 0.18 7.87
N ASP A 22 3.24 -0.83 8.72
CA ASP A 22 4.35 -1.52 9.40
C ASP A 22 5.39 -2.13 8.43
N ILE A 23 5.02 -2.45 7.18
CA ILE A 23 5.98 -3.04 6.23
C ILE A 23 7.12 -2.07 5.91
N GLY A 24 6.86 -0.76 6.00
CA GLY A 24 7.92 0.23 5.83
C GLY A 24 8.94 0.20 6.97
N VAL A 25 8.64 -0.41 8.13
CA VAL A 25 9.68 -0.69 9.13
C VAL A 25 10.55 -1.84 8.66
N ALA A 26 9.92 -2.94 8.20
CA ALA A 26 10.60 -4.21 7.92
C ALA A 26 11.31 -4.28 6.57
N TRP A 27 10.85 -3.53 5.55
CA TRP A 27 11.47 -3.46 4.23
C TRP A 27 12.91 -2.97 4.33
N ASP A 28 13.87 -3.72 3.78
CA ASP A 28 15.29 -3.41 3.86
C ASP A 28 15.75 -2.39 2.81
N GLY A 29 15.10 -2.38 1.65
CA GLY A 29 15.44 -1.51 0.52
C GLY A 29 14.98 -0.05 0.67
N PRO A 30 15.33 0.79 -0.33
CA PRO A 30 14.81 2.14 -0.44
C PRO A 30 13.28 2.13 -0.65
N LEU A 31 12.64 3.22 -0.23
CA LEU A 31 11.20 3.45 -0.37
C LEU A 31 10.99 4.76 -1.12
N ALA A 32 10.36 4.68 -2.30
CA ALA A 32 9.92 5.86 -3.04
C ALA A 32 8.83 6.61 -2.24
N ALA A 33 7.97 5.88 -1.52
CA ALA A 33 7.06 6.46 -0.56
C ALA A 33 6.74 5.49 0.60
N TRP A 34 6.43 6.08 1.75
CA TRP A 34 5.81 5.39 2.88
C TRP A 34 4.45 6.01 3.17
N VAL A 35 3.40 5.24 2.89
CA VAL A 35 2.00 5.68 2.98
C VAL A 35 1.35 5.13 4.24
N THR A 36 0.44 5.90 4.85
CA THR A 36 -0.37 5.39 5.95
C THR A 36 -1.68 6.16 6.16
N LEU A 37 -2.69 5.44 6.68
CA LEU A 37 -3.90 6.01 7.27
C LEU A 37 -3.75 6.30 8.79
N HIS A 38 -2.58 5.97 9.37
CA HIS A 38 -2.29 6.06 10.80
C HIS A 38 -1.10 7.00 11.04
N LYS A 39 -1.30 8.29 10.74
CA LYS A 39 -0.27 9.34 10.87
C LYS A 39 0.38 9.40 12.26
N ASP A 40 -0.37 9.03 13.29
CA ASP A 40 0.05 8.97 14.69
C ASP A 40 1.14 7.92 14.96
N LYS A 41 1.19 6.86 14.15
CA LYS A 41 2.19 5.78 14.25
C LYS A 41 3.51 6.11 13.56
N MET A 42 3.50 7.02 12.59
CA MET A 42 4.68 7.33 11.76
C MET A 42 5.94 7.72 12.58
N PRO A 43 5.87 8.53 13.66
CA PRO A 43 7.05 8.81 14.48
C PRO A 43 7.72 7.54 15.04
N GLY A 44 6.92 6.58 15.53
CA GLY A 44 7.43 5.32 16.07
C GLY A 44 8.05 4.43 14.99
N TRP A 45 7.41 4.39 13.82
CA TRP A 45 7.91 3.63 12.67
C TRP A 45 9.21 4.20 12.10
N LEU A 46 9.35 5.52 11.97
CA LEU A 46 10.60 6.17 11.55
C LEU A 46 11.73 5.91 12.55
N ALA A 47 11.42 5.99 13.86
CA ALA A 47 12.40 5.66 14.90
C ALA A 47 12.84 4.19 14.81
N ALA A 48 11.92 3.26 14.60
CA ALA A 48 12.24 1.83 14.44
C ALA A 48 13.07 1.56 13.17
N ARG A 49 12.73 2.21 12.05
CA ARG A 49 13.47 2.10 10.77
C ARG A 49 14.89 2.67 10.89
N THR A 50 15.03 3.81 11.57
CA THR A 50 16.33 4.43 11.85
C THR A 50 17.20 3.56 12.76
N LYS A 51 16.61 3.00 13.82
CA LYS A 51 17.31 2.06 14.72
C LYS A 51 17.79 0.80 13.99
N ALA A 52 17.05 0.36 12.97
CA ALA A 52 17.42 -0.76 12.12
C ALA A 52 18.41 -0.38 11.00
N GLU A 53 18.93 0.84 10.99
CA GLU A 53 19.90 1.36 10.00
C GLU A 53 19.41 1.25 8.55
N ARG A 54 18.09 1.35 8.34
CA ARG A 54 17.45 1.25 7.02
C ARG A 54 17.36 2.64 6.35
N PRO A 55 17.45 2.73 5.00
CA PRO A 55 17.32 3.99 4.28
C PRO A 55 15.97 4.66 4.57
N GLN A 56 15.95 5.96 4.85
CA GLN A 56 14.69 6.68 5.07
C GLN A 56 13.85 6.75 3.78
N PRO A 57 12.51 6.84 3.86
CA PRO A 57 11.68 6.98 2.67
C PRO A 57 11.90 8.34 2.00
N ASP A 58 11.81 8.39 0.67
CA ASP A 58 11.91 9.64 -0.09
C ASP A 58 10.68 10.53 0.15
N GLN A 59 9.50 9.92 0.30
CA GLN A 59 8.23 10.59 0.52
C GLN A 59 7.49 9.96 1.70
N ILE A 60 6.91 10.78 2.57
CA ILE A 60 5.94 10.36 3.58
C ILE A 60 4.58 10.87 3.13
N VAL A 61 3.61 9.97 2.99
CA VAL A 61 2.28 10.32 2.47
C VAL A 61 1.20 9.94 3.47
N PHE A 62 0.42 10.93 3.87
CA PHE A 62 -0.74 10.74 4.72
C PHE A 62 -2.02 10.97 3.93
N HIS A 63 -3.12 10.49 4.48
CA HIS A 63 -4.40 10.93 3.96
C HIS A 63 -4.75 12.33 4.44
N GLU A 64 -5.53 13.04 3.64
CA GLU A 64 -6.18 14.26 4.08
C GLU A 64 -7.17 13.92 5.20
N ASP A 65 -7.09 14.69 6.30
CA ASP A 65 -8.06 14.59 7.37
C ASP A 65 -9.28 15.46 7.05
N GLY A 66 -10.43 15.14 7.64
CA GLY A 66 -11.59 16.02 7.57
C GLY A 66 -11.26 17.43 8.11
N ALA A 67 -12.01 18.43 7.65
CA ALA A 67 -11.80 19.83 7.99
C ALA A 67 -11.52 20.07 9.50
N GLY A 68 -10.40 20.73 9.80
CA GLY A 68 -10.02 21.14 11.16
C GLY A 68 -8.99 20.25 11.87
N GLN A 69 -8.48 19.21 11.22
CA GLN A 69 -7.33 18.41 11.72
C GLN A 69 -6.03 18.64 10.95
N ASP A 70 -6.08 19.50 9.92
CA ASP A 70 -4.93 19.91 9.14
C ASP A 70 -3.88 20.59 10.02
N GLY A 71 -2.64 20.11 9.98
CA GLY A 71 -1.50 20.74 10.67
C GLY A 71 -1.18 20.19 12.06
N LEU A 72 -1.91 19.19 12.57
CA LEU A 72 -1.53 18.48 13.80
C LEU A 72 -0.61 17.28 13.52
N TRP A 73 0.40 17.49 12.68
CA TRP A 73 1.33 16.45 12.27
C TRP A 73 2.50 16.37 13.25
N ARG A 74 2.81 15.17 13.74
CA ARG A 74 4.06 14.91 14.47
C ARG A 74 5.26 14.71 13.54
N VAL A 75 4.97 14.42 12.28
CA VAL A 75 5.89 14.24 11.17
C VAL A 75 5.27 14.99 10.00
N GLU A 76 5.97 15.94 9.40
CA GLU A 76 5.44 16.66 8.25
C GLU A 76 5.33 15.70 7.03
N PRO A 77 4.15 15.57 6.41
CA PRO A 77 4.01 14.78 5.19
C PRO A 77 4.65 15.51 4.01
N SER A 78 5.28 14.75 3.12
CA SER A 78 5.71 15.25 1.82
C SER A 78 4.52 15.47 0.87
N MET A 79 3.45 14.69 1.05
CA MET A 79 2.22 14.76 0.28
C MET A 79 1.01 14.37 1.15
N VAL A 80 -0.13 15.00 0.89
CA VAL A 80 -1.41 14.66 1.50
C VAL A 80 -2.39 14.29 0.38
N VAL A 81 -3.01 13.12 0.49
CA VAL A 81 -3.88 12.56 -0.57
C VAL A 81 -5.23 12.15 0.02
N TRP A 82 -6.35 12.57 -0.58
CA TRP A 82 -7.66 12.05 -0.16
C TRP A 82 -7.70 10.53 -0.33
N HIS A 83 -7.98 9.75 0.72
CA HIS A 83 -7.76 8.30 0.69
C HIS A 83 -8.80 7.51 -0.13
N MET A 84 -9.81 8.18 -0.66
CA MET A 84 -10.84 7.59 -1.52
C MET A 84 -10.84 8.27 -2.90
N TRP A 85 -11.28 7.57 -3.93
CA TRP A 85 -11.72 8.21 -5.17
C TRP A 85 -13.13 8.80 -5.00
N PRO A 86 -13.51 9.77 -5.84
CA PRO A 86 -14.90 10.22 -5.91
C PRO A 86 -15.85 9.03 -6.11
N GLU A 87 -17.01 9.10 -5.46
CA GLU A 87 -18.12 8.14 -5.55
C GLU A 87 -17.90 6.80 -4.86
N MET A 88 -16.75 6.59 -4.21
CA MET A 88 -16.56 5.43 -3.35
C MET A 88 -17.48 5.51 -2.13
N THR A 89 -18.09 4.38 -1.77
CA THR A 89 -18.94 4.27 -0.57
C THR A 89 -18.12 3.90 0.67
N PHE A 90 -16.95 3.29 0.46
CA PHE A 90 -16.05 2.85 1.53
C PHE A 90 -14.57 3.01 1.15
N SER A 91 -13.70 3.14 2.14
CA SER A 91 -12.25 3.01 1.93
C SER A 91 -11.90 1.57 1.49
N GLY A 92 -10.79 1.37 0.76
CA GLY A 92 -10.29 0.04 0.36
C GLY A 92 -9.08 -0.43 1.13
N SER A 93 -8.97 -0.04 2.40
CA SER A 93 -7.81 -0.24 3.29
C SER A 93 -6.56 0.55 2.87
N SER A 94 -5.50 0.48 3.67
CA SER A 94 -4.21 1.12 3.35
C SER A 94 -3.56 0.55 2.08
N GLY A 95 -3.88 -0.69 1.69
CA GLY A 95 -3.39 -1.28 0.43
C GLY A 95 -3.90 -0.53 -0.79
N LEU A 96 -5.21 -0.23 -0.84
CA LEU A 96 -5.78 0.54 -1.94
C LEU A 96 -5.34 2.00 -1.91
N PHE A 97 -5.17 2.57 -0.71
CA PHE A 97 -4.58 3.90 -0.57
C PHE A 97 -3.17 3.96 -1.18
N GLY A 98 -2.34 2.94 -0.96
CA GLY A 98 -1.02 2.83 -1.60
C GLY A 98 -1.08 2.80 -3.12
N VAL A 99 -2.07 2.12 -3.72
CA VAL A 99 -2.32 2.16 -5.17
C VAL A 99 -2.63 3.58 -5.63
N LYS A 100 -3.52 4.29 -4.92
CA LYS A 100 -3.88 5.66 -5.26
C LYS A 100 -2.67 6.58 -5.27
N VAL A 101 -1.86 6.52 -4.20
CA VAL A 101 -0.62 7.30 -4.09
C VAL A 101 0.35 6.95 -5.21
N ALA A 102 0.53 5.66 -5.53
CA ALA A 102 1.38 5.23 -6.64
C ALA A 102 0.97 5.87 -7.98
N LEU A 103 -0.34 5.86 -8.27
CA LEU A 103 -0.87 6.47 -9.48
C LEU A 103 -0.69 7.99 -9.49
N GLU A 104 -0.84 8.67 -8.34
CA GLU A 104 -0.62 10.12 -8.23
C GLU A 104 0.87 10.51 -8.31
N MET A 105 1.77 9.62 -7.89
CA MET A 105 3.21 9.76 -8.09
C MET A 105 3.65 9.47 -9.54
N GLY A 106 2.74 9.04 -10.41
CA GLY A 106 2.99 8.81 -11.83
C GLY A 106 3.47 7.42 -12.19
N PHE A 107 3.41 6.44 -11.27
CA PHE A 107 3.63 5.04 -11.63
C PHE A 107 2.53 4.55 -12.56
N ASP A 108 2.92 3.82 -13.60
CA ASP A 108 2.04 3.31 -14.65
C ASP A 108 1.78 1.80 -14.53
N LYS A 109 2.71 1.06 -13.92
CA LYS A 109 2.61 -0.37 -13.61
C LYS A 109 2.86 -0.62 -12.12
N ILE A 110 1.82 -1.11 -11.45
CA ILE A 110 1.82 -1.35 -10.00
C ILE A 110 1.58 -2.85 -9.75
N VAL A 111 2.48 -3.46 -8.97
CA VAL A 111 2.35 -4.86 -8.52
C VAL A 111 2.10 -4.88 -7.01
N LEU A 112 0.94 -5.41 -6.61
CA LEU A 112 0.58 -5.56 -5.20
C LEU A 112 1.22 -6.81 -4.60
N CYS A 113 1.94 -6.61 -3.48
CA CYS A 113 2.48 -7.67 -2.64
C CYS A 113 1.92 -7.52 -1.21
N GLY A 114 1.39 -8.59 -0.62
CA GLY A 114 0.83 -8.55 0.73
C GLY A 114 -0.52 -7.85 0.85
N VAL A 115 -1.30 -7.77 -0.24
CA VAL A 115 -2.65 -7.17 -0.24
C VAL A 115 -3.71 -8.19 -0.71
N PRO A 116 -3.82 -9.37 -0.06
CA PRO A 116 -4.71 -10.42 -0.53
C PRO A 116 -6.20 -10.13 -0.33
N MET A 117 -6.55 -9.19 0.56
CA MET A 117 -7.94 -8.91 0.97
C MET A 117 -8.69 -10.19 1.40
N ASN A 118 -8.05 -10.97 2.27
CA ASN A 118 -8.60 -12.19 2.87
C ASN A 118 -8.59 -12.06 4.41
N ALA A 119 -9.09 -13.09 5.09
CA ALA A 119 -9.16 -13.11 6.55
C ALA A 119 -7.82 -13.42 7.26
N GLU A 120 -6.71 -13.55 6.53
CA GLU A 120 -5.41 -13.88 7.15
C GLU A 120 -4.93 -12.74 8.06
N PRO A 121 -4.20 -13.07 9.15
CA PRO A 121 -3.61 -12.07 10.02
C PRO A 121 -2.65 -11.12 9.30
N HIS A 122 -2.43 -9.93 9.90
CA HIS A 122 -1.41 -9.01 9.41
C HIS A 122 0.00 -9.61 9.56
N PHE A 123 0.93 -9.23 8.68
CA PHE A 123 2.27 -9.85 8.64
C PHE A 123 3.08 -9.67 9.95
N HIS A 124 2.76 -8.65 10.74
CA HIS A 124 3.42 -8.34 12.01
C HIS A 124 2.69 -8.91 13.24
N ASP A 125 1.56 -9.61 13.02
CA ASP A 125 0.71 -10.14 14.07
C ASP A 125 0.13 -11.50 13.63
N SER A 126 1.01 -12.47 13.35
CA SER A 126 0.62 -13.78 12.82
C SER A 126 -0.23 -14.62 13.77
N ASP A 127 -0.24 -14.28 15.06
CA ASP A 127 -0.98 -14.98 16.11
C ASP A 127 -2.35 -14.31 16.39
N SER A 128 -2.72 -13.29 15.63
CA SER A 128 -3.98 -12.56 15.83
C SER A 128 -5.20 -13.34 15.36
N ALA A 129 -6.37 -12.90 15.83
CA ALA A 129 -7.63 -13.33 15.24
C ALA A 129 -7.69 -12.98 13.74
N PRO A 130 -8.48 -13.72 12.94
CA PRO A 130 -8.69 -13.42 11.52
C PRO A 130 -9.15 -11.97 11.29
N TRP A 131 -8.70 -11.36 10.19
CA TRP A 131 -9.05 -9.99 9.87
C TRP A 131 -10.50 -9.88 9.39
N ALA A 132 -11.41 -9.50 10.30
CA ALA A 132 -12.85 -9.48 10.04
C ALA A 132 -13.30 -8.41 9.03
N ASP A 133 -12.58 -7.30 8.93
CA ASP A 133 -13.00 -6.17 8.07
C ASP A 133 -12.68 -6.36 6.57
N HIS A 134 -12.01 -7.45 6.19
CA HIS A 134 -11.58 -7.68 4.80
C HIS A 134 -12.75 -7.62 3.79
N GLU A 135 -13.92 -8.17 4.13
CA GLU A 135 -15.11 -8.16 3.28
C GLU A 135 -15.62 -6.73 3.03
N ARG A 136 -15.57 -5.88 4.06
CA ARG A 136 -15.98 -4.48 3.96
C ARG A 136 -15.06 -3.70 3.03
N TYR A 137 -13.75 -3.94 3.13
CA TYR A 137 -12.77 -3.30 2.27
C TYR A 137 -12.78 -3.84 0.83
N ALA A 138 -13.19 -5.09 0.62
CA ALA A 138 -13.33 -5.69 -0.71
C ALA A 138 -14.31 -4.93 -1.62
N VAL A 139 -15.38 -4.36 -1.06
CA VAL A 139 -16.37 -3.57 -1.81
C VAL A 139 -15.70 -2.42 -2.58
N ALA A 140 -14.81 -1.69 -1.92
CA ALA A 140 -14.08 -0.58 -2.52
C ALA A 140 -13.23 -1.02 -3.73
N TRP A 141 -12.63 -2.21 -3.71
CA TRP A 141 -11.85 -2.74 -4.83
C TRP A 141 -12.70 -2.97 -6.08
N HIS A 142 -13.96 -3.41 -5.91
CA HIS A 142 -14.89 -3.53 -7.02
C HIS A 142 -15.30 -2.17 -7.58
N GLU A 143 -15.57 -1.18 -6.72
CA GLU A 143 -15.97 0.17 -7.13
C GLU A 143 -14.89 0.87 -7.98
N VAL A 144 -13.61 0.66 -7.63
CA VAL A 144 -12.50 1.33 -8.33
C VAL A 144 -11.93 0.53 -9.48
N LEU A 145 -12.37 -0.72 -9.72
CA LEU A 145 -11.82 -1.59 -10.75
C LEU A 145 -11.72 -0.92 -12.14
N PRO A 146 -12.73 -0.16 -12.63
CA PRO A 146 -12.62 0.56 -13.90
C PRO A 146 -11.49 1.61 -13.94
N ARG A 147 -11.06 2.12 -12.78
CA ARG A 147 -9.98 3.11 -12.65
C ARG A 147 -8.59 2.45 -12.60
N LEU A 148 -8.51 1.18 -12.22
CA LEU A 148 -7.25 0.42 -12.07
C LEU A 148 -6.86 -0.35 -13.34
N GLY A 149 -7.81 -0.55 -14.26
CA GLY A 149 -7.67 -1.42 -15.42
C GLY A 149 -6.37 -1.24 -16.20
N GLY A 150 -5.62 -2.33 -16.34
CA GLY A 150 -4.38 -2.40 -17.11
C GLY A 150 -3.12 -1.88 -16.42
N LYS A 151 -3.26 -1.15 -15.30
CA LYS A 151 -2.15 -0.52 -14.57
C LYS A 151 -1.76 -1.23 -13.28
N VAL A 152 -2.68 -1.98 -12.69
CA VAL A 152 -2.47 -2.63 -11.39
C VAL A 152 -2.68 -4.12 -11.55
N THR A 153 -1.76 -4.91 -10.99
CA THR A 153 -1.86 -6.37 -10.85
C THR A 153 -1.54 -6.77 -9.40
N SER A 154 -1.84 -8.00 -9.02
CA SER A 154 -1.57 -8.48 -7.66
C SER A 154 -1.02 -9.90 -7.64
N MET A 155 -0.16 -10.16 -6.67
CA MET A 155 0.45 -11.48 -6.47
C MET A 155 -0.48 -12.50 -5.82
N GLY A 156 -1.51 -12.08 -5.08
CA GLY A 156 -2.34 -13.02 -4.31
C GLY A 156 -3.72 -12.52 -3.89
N GLY A 157 -4.53 -13.48 -3.42
CA GLY A 157 -5.87 -13.27 -2.86
C GLY A 157 -6.90 -12.68 -3.84
N LEU A 158 -7.95 -12.09 -3.28
CA LEU A 158 -9.05 -11.46 -4.03
C LEU A 158 -8.53 -10.37 -4.99
N THR A 159 -7.53 -9.59 -4.59
CA THR A 159 -7.00 -8.54 -5.47
C THR A 159 -6.37 -9.12 -6.74
N ARG A 160 -5.74 -10.30 -6.67
CA ARG A 160 -5.25 -11.01 -7.86
C ARG A 160 -6.39 -11.53 -8.73
N GLU A 161 -7.47 -12.02 -8.13
CA GLU A 161 -8.66 -12.47 -8.88
C GLU A 161 -9.30 -11.32 -9.67
N LEU A 162 -9.34 -10.12 -9.09
CA LEU A 162 -9.91 -8.93 -9.72
C LEU A 162 -8.99 -8.27 -10.76
N LEU A 163 -7.69 -8.20 -10.47
CA LEU A 163 -6.73 -7.40 -11.25
C LEU A 163 -5.86 -8.23 -12.21
N GLY A 164 -5.85 -9.55 -12.03
CA GLY A 164 -4.90 -10.44 -12.69
C GLY A 164 -3.54 -10.49 -11.99
N ALA A 165 -2.75 -11.49 -12.36
CA ALA A 165 -1.38 -11.65 -11.91
C ALA A 165 -0.41 -10.88 -12.83
N PRO A 166 0.68 -10.31 -12.29
CA PRO A 166 1.74 -9.77 -13.13
C PRO A 166 2.42 -10.87 -13.94
N THR A 167 2.80 -10.55 -15.17
CA THR A 167 3.65 -11.41 -16.01
C THR A 167 4.85 -10.61 -16.52
N THR A 168 5.90 -11.32 -16.94
CA THR A 168 7.07 -10.72 -17.58
C THR A 168 6.68 -9.88 -18.80
N GLU A 169 5.70 -10.32 -19.58
CA GLU A 169 5.19 -9.58 -20.75
C GLU A 169 4.48 -8.30 -20.33
N TRP A 170 3.64 -8.33 -19.30
CA TRP A 170 2.97 -7.14 -18.79
C TRP A 170 3.97 -6.13 -18.22
N LEU A 171 5.03 -6.59 -17.54
CA LEU A 171 6.08 -5.72 -17.01
C LEU A 171 6.90 -5.04 -18.12
N ASN A 172 7.15 -5.73 -19.23
CA ASN A 172 8.02 -5.25 -20.30
C ASN A 172 7.31 -4.57 -21.50
N GLY A 173 5.98 -4.69 -21.62
CA GLY A 173 5.19 -4.13 -22.73
C GLY A 173 4.69 -2.72 -22.48
#